data_AF-A0A4P9VNA1-F1
#
_entry.id   AF-A0A4P9VNA1-F1
#
_cell.length_a   1.000
_cell.length_b   1.000
_cell.length_c   1.000
_cell.angle_alpha   90.00
_cell.angle_beta   90.00
_cell.angle_gamma   90.00
#
_symmetry.space_group_name_H-M   'P 1'
#
loop_
_entity.id
_entity.type
_entity.pdbx_description
1 polymer ?
#
loop_
_entity_poly.entity_id
_entity_poly.type
_entity_poly.pdbx_seq_one_letter_code
_entity_poly.pdbx_strand_id
1 'polypeptide(L)'
;MNRLNIAFTSFILLIIQLLIPSFVIADPPDVVGTIPGTFSVGTDGAANYRIPLELPSGVNGLKPNLALEYDSQKGNGLLGIGWRLTGFPATRRFHDQ
;
A
#
# COMPACT_ATOMS: atom_id res chain seq x y z
N MET A 1 7.96 43.78 -20.11
CA MET A 1 7.04 42.71 -19.68
C MET A 1 5.91 43.35 -18.92
N ASN A 2 4.74 43.39 -19.55
CA ASN A 2 3.72 44.40 -19.26
C ASN A 2 2.86 43.93 -18.08
N ARG A 3 2.66 44.78 -17.06
CA ARG A 3 1.81 44.51 -15.88
C ARG A 3 0.41 44.00 -16.27
N LEU A 4 -0.07 44.40 -17.44
CA LEU A 4 -1.32 43.95 -18.05
C LEU A 4 -1.30 42.46 -18.45
N ASN A 5 -0.20 41.96 -19.02
CA ASN A 5 -0.09 40.56 -19.44
C ASN A 5 -0.05 39.62 -18.23
N ILE A 6 0.60 40.06 -17.14
CA ILE A 6 0.69 39.29 -15.89
C ILE A 6 -0.68 39.18 -15.21
N ALA A 7 -1.44 40.28 -15.16
CA ALA A 7 -2.80 40.28 -14.62
C ALA A 7 -3.74 39.37 -15.42
N PHE A 8 -3.64 39.40 -16.76
CA PHE A 8 -4.43 38.55 -17.64
C PHE A 8 -4.11 37.06 -17.49
N THR A 9 -2.83 36.69 -17.41
CA THR A 9 -2.41 35.30 -17.18
C THR A 9 -2.84 34.76 -15.81
N SER A 10 -2.78 35.59 -14.76
CA SER A 10 -3.19 35.16 -13.42
C SER A 10 -4.71 34.97 -13.30
N PHE A 11 -5.49 35.76 -14.04
CA PHE A 11 -6.95 35.64 -14.06
C PHE A 11 -7.40 34.37 -14.78
N ILE A 12 -6.77 34.02 -15.90
CA ILE A 12 -7.02 32.75 -16.59
C ILE A 12 -6.62 31.54 -15.72
N LEU A 13 -5.49 31.63 -15.01
CA LEU A 13 -5.04 30.55 -14.11
C LEU A 13 -6.03 30.34 -12.95
N LEU A 14 -6.57 31.42 -12.38
CA LEU A 14 -7.57 31.37 -11.31
C LEU A 14 -8.87 30.68 -11.77
N ILE A 15 -9.35 30.98 -12.98
CA ILE A 15 -10.54 30.35 -13.55
C ILE A 15 -10.31 28.84 -13.77
N ILE A 16 -9.14 28.45 -14.26
CA ILE A 16 -8.80 27.03 -14.47
C ILE A 16 -8.76 26.26 -13.15
N GLN A 17 -8.25 26.87 -12.07
CA GLN A 17 -8.24 26.24 -10.74
C GLN A 17 -9.64 26.12 -10.10
N LEU A 18 -10.62 26.91 -10.54
CA LEU A 18 -12.00 26.83 -10.04
C LEU A 18 -12.85 25.75 -10.73
N LEU A 19 -12.39 25.18 -11.85
CA LEU A 19 -13.15 24.20 -12.66
C LEU A 19 -12.63 22.76 -12.54
N ILE A 20 -11.55 22.51 -11.80
CA ILE A 20 -11.12 21.14 -11.48
C ILE A 20 -11.88 20.67 -10.23
N PRO A 21 -12.80 19.69 -10.34
CA PRO A 21 -13.34 19.07 -9.14
C PRO A 21 -12.16 18.46 -8.37
N SER A 22 -12.03 18.80 -7.08
CA SER A 22 -11.09 18.14 -6.19
C SER A 22 -11.24 16.64 -6.38
N PHE A 23 -10.21 15.96 -6.85
CA PHE A 23 -10.18 14.51 -6.88
C PHE A 23 -10.13 14.05 -5.42
N VAL A 24 -11.30 13.90 -4.81
CA VAL A 24 -11.44 13.21 -3.53
C VAL A 24 -11.15 11.76 -3.86
N ILE A 25 -10.00 11.26 -3.43
CA ILE A 25 -9.79 9.82 -3.31
C ILE A 25 -10.83 9.41 -2.27
N ALA A 26 -11.95 8.85 -2.74
CA ALA A 26 -12.91 8.24 -1.83
C ALA A 26 -12.14 7.12 -1.12
N ASP A 27 -12.00 7.23 0.20
CA ASP A 27 -11.62 6.06 0.98
C ASP A 27 -12.65 4.98 0.65
N PRO A 28 -12.22 3.81 0.13
CA PRO A 28 -13.14 2.73 -0.11
C PRO A 28 -13.88 2.47 1.20
N PRO A 29 -15.21 2.29 1.18
CA PRO A 29 -15.95 2.05 2.40
C PRO A 29 -15.28 0.90 3.14
N ASP A 30 -14.96 1.09 4.42
CA ASP A 30 -14.57 -0.01 5.30
C ASP A 30 -15.75 -0.97 5.31
N VAL A 31 -15.71 -1.96 4.41
CA VAL A 31 -16.77 -2.96 4.30
C VAL A 31 -16.70 -3.77 5.58
N VAL A 32 -17.66 -3.56 6.47
CA VAL A 32 -17.77 -4.34 7.69
C VAL A 32 -17.94 -5.81 7.28
N GLY A 33 -16.98 -6.65 7.69
CA GLY A 33 -16.93 -8.08 7.32
C GLY A 33 -15.83 -8.48 6.35
N THR A 34 -14.99 -7.57 5.85
CA THR A 34 -13.71 -7.92 5.22
C THR A 34 -12.58 -7.88 6.24
N ILE A 35 -11.63 -8.79 6.10
CA ILE A 35 -10.37 -8.74 6.83
C ILE A 35 -9.58 -7.53 6.28
N PRO A 36 -9.00 -6.65 7.13
CA PRO A 36 -8.17 -5.56 6.65
C PRO A 36 -7.08 -6.10 5.73
N GLY A 37 -7.03 -5.62 4.50
CA GLY A 37 -6.06 -6.09 3.52
C GLY A 37 -5.94 -5.16 2.32
N THR A 38 -4.76 -5.10 1.73
CA THR A 38 -4.48 -4.27 0.55
C THR A 38 -4.27 -5.15 -0.67
N PHE A 39 -4.98 -4.84 -1.74
CA PHE A 39 -4.80 -5.43 -3.06
C PHE A 39 -3.93 -4.51 -3.92
N SER A 40 -3.02 -5.07 -4.69
CA SER A 40 -2.25 -4.33 -5.70
C SER A 40 -1.89 -5.21 -6.89
N VAL A 41 -1.55 -4.58 -8.01
CA VAL A 41 -0.99 -5.27 -9.18
C VAL A 41 0.45 -4.82 -9.33
N GLY A 42 1.38 -5.76 -9.35
CA GLY A 42 2.80 -5.50 -9.55
C GLY A 42 3.09 -5.03 -10.98
N THR A 43 4.24 -4.41 -11.20
CA THR A 43 4.70 -4.01 -12.55
C THR A 43 4.95 -5.20 -13.48
N ASP A 44 5.12 -6.39 -12.90
CA ASP A 44 5.18 -7.69 -13.55
C ASP A 44 3.80 -8.28 -13.88
N GLY A 45 2.72 -7.55 -13.59
CA GLY A 45 1.34 -8.00 -13.79
C GLY A 45 0.85 -9.00 -12.73
N ALA A 46 1.64 -9.26 -11.69
CA ALA A 46 1.22 -10.15 -10.60
C ALA A 46 0.12 -9.52 -9.76
N ALA A 47 -0.96 -10.26 -9.49
CA ALA A 47 -1.93 -9.87 -8.47
C ALA A 47 -1.35 -10.15 -7.08
N ASN A 48 -1.28 -9.09 -6.26
CA ASN A 48 -0.73 -9.11 -4.92
C ASN A 48 -1.83 -8.80 -3.89
N TYR A 49 -1.80 -9.49 -2.76
CA TYR A 49 -2.69 -9.23 -1.63
C TYR A 49 -1.91 -9.26 -0.32
N ARG A 50 -2.11 -8.28 0.56
CA ARG A 50 -1.46 -8.22 1.86
C ARG A 50 -2.50 -8.08 2.96
N ILE A 51 -2.50 -9.02 3.91
CA ILE A 51 -3.36 -9.02 5.08
C ILE A 51 -2.47 -8.85 6.33
N PRO A 52 -2.39 -7.64 6.93
CA PRO A 52 -1.69 -7.47 8.21
C PRO A 52 -2.36 -8.29 9.32
N LEU A 53 -1.55 -8.89 10.19
CA LEU A 53 -2.05 -9.63 11.34
C LEU A 53 -2.07 -8.73 12.57
N GLU A 54 -3.24 -8.56 13.16
CA GLU A 54 -3.38 -7.85 14.43
C GLU A 54 -2.92 -8.74 15.59
N LEU A 55 -1.73 -8.45 16.10
CA LEU A 55 -1.15 -9.18 17.23
C LEU A 55 -1.23 -8.34 18.51
N PRO A 56 -1.48 -8.99 19.66
CA PRO A 56 -1.32 -8.35 20.96
C PRO A 56 0.16 -7.99 21.19
N SER A 57 0.40 -6.99 22.04
CA SER A 57 1.76 -6.67 22.47
C SER A 57 2.38 -7.88 23.17
N GLY A 58 3.51 -8.36 22.67
CA GLY A 58 4.25 -9.45 23.29
C GLY A 58 4.96 -9.02 24.58
N VAL A 59 5.63 -9.98 25.20
CA VAL A 59 6.46 -9.76 26.40
C VAL A 59 7.48 -8.64 26.09
N ASN A 60 7.63 -7.70 27.03
CA ASN A 60 8.48 -6.51 26.89
C ASN A 60 8.11 -5.57 25.74
N GLY A 61 6.85 -5.56 25.28
CA GLY A 61 6.38 -4.63 24.25
C GLY A 61 6.81 -5.01 22.83
N LEU A 62 7.39 -6.20 22.64
CA LEU A 62 7.76 -6.71 21.32
C LEU A 62 6.50 -7.13 20.56
N LYS A 63 6.14 -6.37 19.53
CA LYS A 63 5.08 -6.71 18.59
C LYS A 63 5.68 -6.96 17.20
N PRO A 64 5.75 -8.22 16.73
CA PRO A 64 6.22 -8.48 15.37
C PRO A 64 5.20 -7.96 14.35
N ASN A 65 5.68 -7.38 13.26
CA ASN A 65 4.82 -6.87 12.19
C ASN A 65 4.53 -7.98 11.18
N LEU A 66 3.69 -8.95 11.56
CA LEU A 66 3.36 -10.09 10.70
C LEU A 66 2.28 -9.74 9.67
N ALA A 67 2.39 -10.32 8.47
CA ALA A 67 1.36 -10.22 7.44
C ALA A 67 1.30 -11.50 6.61
N LEU A 68 0.10 -11.86 6.16
CA LEU A 68 -0.10 -12.86 5.13
C LEU A 68 -0.04 -12.16 3.76
N GLU A 69 0.81 -12.65 2.87
CA GLU A 69 0.97 -12.09 1.53
C GLU A 69 0.68 -13.14 0.46
N TYR A 70 -0.10 -12.74 -0.53
CA TYR A 70 -0.37 -13.49 -1.76
C TYR A 70 0.35 -12.82 -2.93
N ASP A 71 0.90 -13.64 -3.82
CA ASP A 71 1.41 -13.27 -5.13
C ASP A 71 0.98 -14.36 -6.12
N SER A 72 0.22 -13.97 -7.14
CA SER A 72 -0.33 -14.89 -8.14
C SER A 72 0.72 -15.65 -8.97
N GLN A 73 1.94 -15.12 -9.09
CA GLN A 73 3.03 -15.74 -9.86
C GLN A 73 3.89 -16.65 -8.97
N LYS A 74 3.66 -16.63 -7.66
CA LYS A 74 4.46 -17.36 -6.70
C LYS A 74 4.01 -18.82 -6.61
N GLY A 75 5.01 -19.71 -6.60
CA GLY A 75 4.79 -21.15 -6.51
C GLY A 75 4.28 -21.63 -5.15
N ASN A 76 4.25 -22.95 -4.98
CA ASN A 76 3.78 -23.58 -3.74
C ASN A 76 4.71 -23.31 -2.55
N GLY A 77 4.13 -23.10 -1.37
CA GLY A 77 4.85 -22.91 -0.12
C GLY A 77 4.10 -23.49 1.08
N LEU A 78 4.54 -23.13 2.29
CA LEU A 78 3.97 -23.65 3.54
C LEU A 78 2.47 -23.37 3.72
N LEU A 79 1.98 -22.29 3.11
CA LEU A 79 0.58 -21.87 3.18
C LEU A 79 -0.19 -22.14 1.89
N GLY A 80 0.37 -22.96 0.99
CA GLY A 80 -0.17 -23.23 -0.33
C GLY A 80 0.46 -22.36 -1.43
N ILE A 81 -0.14 -22.44 -2.62
CA ILE A 81 0.31 -21.72 -3.82
C ILE A 81 0.02 -20.23 -3.66
N GLY A 82 0.99 -19.39 -4.02
CA GLY A 82 0.87 -17.93 -3.98
C GLY A 82 1.02 -17.31 -2.60
N TRP A 83 0.76 -18.05 -1.51
CA TRP A 83 0.73 -17.52 -0.16
C TRP A 83 2.07 -17.64 0.60
N ARG A 84 2.35 -16.65 1.46
CA ARG A 84 3.45 -16.69 2.43
C ARG A 84 3.16 -15.85 3.66
N LEU A 85 3.72 -16.24 4.80
CA LEU A 85 3.75 -15.43 6.00
C LEU A 85 5.04 -14.60 6.03
N THR A 86 4.91 -13.29 6.25
CA THR A 86 6.01 -12.32 6.28
C THR A 86 6.05 -11.60 7.61
N GLY A 87 7.12 -10.81 7.83
CA GLY A 87 7.27 -10.00 9.05
C GLY A 87 8.07 -10.64 10.18
N PHE A 88 8.65 -11.81 9.95
CA PHE A 88 9.58 -12.42 10.90
C PHE A 88 10.91 -11.67 10.94
N PRO A 89 11.54 -11.51 12.11
CA PRO A 89 12.93 -11.09 12.18
C PRO A 89 13.79 -12.09 11.42
N ALA A 90 14.63 -11.61 10.50
CA ALA A 90 15.50 -12.44 9.69
C ALA A 90 16.53 -13.15 10.58
N THR A 91 16.32 -14.43 10.89
CA THR A 91 17.37 -15.28 11.45
C THR A 91 18.23 -15.80 10.30
N ARG A 92 19.22 -14.99 9.89
CA ARG A 92 20.30 -15.46 9.03
C ARG A 92 21.25 -16.31 9.89
N ARG A 93 21.36 -17.61 9.60
CA ARG A 93 22.43 -18.43 10.19
C ARG A 93 23.76 -17.96 9.61
N PHE A 94 24.70 -17.56 10.45
CA PHE A 94 26.10 -17.49 10.04
C PHE A 94 26.62 -18.93 10.04
N HIS A 95 26.94 -19.44 8.86
CA HIS A 95 27.78 -20.62 8.74
C HIS A 95 29.19 -20.09 8.53
N ASP A 96 30.00 -20.11 9.58
CA ASP A 96 31.45 -19.89 9.43
C ASP A 96 32.01 -21.05 8.62
N GLN A 97 32.55 -20.72 7.45
CA GLN A 97 33.62 -21.43 6.75
C GLN A 97 34.56 -20.38 6.17
#